data_AF-R8B8M9-F1
#
_entry.id   AF-R8B8M9-F1
#
_cell.length_a   1.000
_cell.length_b   1.000
_cell.length_c   1.000
_cell.angle_alpha   90.00
_cell.angle_beta   90.00
_cell.angle_gamma   90.00
#
_symmetry.space_group_name_H-M   'P 1'
#
loop_
_entity.id
_entity.type
_entity.pdbx_description
1 polymer ?
#
loop_
_entity_poly.entity_id
_entity_poly.type
_entity_poly.pdbx_seq_one_letter_code
_entity_poly.pdbx_strand_id
1 'polypeptide(L)'
;MIQPNSALAVTGWRFGTDFAIRLFYQGPDDLIRYSAYDTVFANWSAPRVLSVKASSNTSLSTSIIWWEPDVVDLNPYPQMQLFFRGTSGKIEGQNWRDGGPATGFSDSIVNASFTPAADSRLATYWPSTLYQDDDGSVQEIFFNLTNGGYQTATSLSVSGTAAGPLIALPLTPSHNGRELRVLYRRTDGKMYEFNRNSGGTTASSSGAMPFSVPDEAGVGAFATANSDDTLTTYLLWQDTSNNGTVQIVWQDGSSDGWKGPVTDSVFDGADNPTQLACVTAGSSGGAAVVPLQAKDDMNRCYFQVGGALKEVWYNGSKWVDMGFVKMP
;
A
#
# COMPACT_ATOMS: atom_id res chain seq x y z
N MET A 1 -20.06 -5.04 -8.12
CA MET A 1 -20.30 -4.71 -6.70
C MET A 1 -19.11 -5.05 -5.82
N ILE A 2 -18.79 -4.13 -4.92
CA ILE A 2 -17.80 -4.26 -3.84
C ILE A 2 -18.55 -4.59 -2.54
N GLN A 3 -17.93 -5.32 -1.61
CA GLN A 3 -18.56 -5.57 -0.30
C GLN A 3 -18.48 -4.32 0.60
N PRO A 4 -19.37 -4.13 1.58
CA PRO A 4 -19.23 -3.06 2.58
C PRO A 4 -17.92 -3.20 3.36
N ASN A 5 -17.25 -2.08 3.65
CA ASN A 5 -15.94 -2.02 4.31
C ASN A 5 -14.91 -2.98 3.67
N SER A 6 -14.93 -3.10 2.34
CA SER A 6 -14.03 -3.98 1.62
C SER A 6 -12.58 -3.59 1.85
N ALA A 7 -11.70 -4.57 1.99
CA ALA A 7 -10.28 -4.31 1.94
C ALA A 7 -9.89 -3.76 0.58
N LEU A 8 -9.04 -2.73 0.60
CA LEU A 8 -8.54 -2.04 -0.57
C LEU A 8 -7.03 -2.17 -0.59
N ALA A 9 -6.47 -2.40 -1.77
CA ALA A 9 -5.05 -2.24 -2.03
C ALA A 9 -4.87 -1.54 -3.36
N VAL A 10 -3.88 -0.67 -3.44
CA VAL A 10 -3.61 0.06 -4.67
C VAL A 10 -2.12 0.17 -4.88
N THR A 11 -1.72 0.02 -6.14
CA THR A 11 -0.35 0.27 -6.57
C THR A 11 -0.37 0.98 -7.92
N GLY A 12 0.76 1.58 -8.27
CA GLY A 12 0.94 2.22 -9.57
C GLY A 12 2.41 2.35 -9.91
N TRP A 13 2.66 2.62 -11.18
CA TRP A 13 4.00 2.89 -11.68
C TRP A 13 3.93 3.89 -12.83
N ARG A 14 5.07 4.53 -13.10
CA ARG A 14 5.23 5.45 -14.22
C ARG A 14 6.05 4.80 -15.33
N PHE A 15 5.71 5.09 -16.57
CA PHE A 15 6.46 4.73 -17.77
C PHE A 15 6.53 5.95 -18.70
N GLY A 16 7.69 6.62 -18.70
CA GLY A 16 7.87 7.89 -19.40
C GLY A 16 7.00 9.01 -18.80
N THR A 17 6.16 9.63 -19.63
CA THR A 17 5.20 10.66 -19.20
C THR A 17 3.90 10.07 -18.66
N ASP A 18 3.64 8.80 -18.95
CA ASP A 18 2.40 8.10 -18.63
C ASP A 18 2.52 7.30 -17.33
N PHE A 19 1.38 6.96 -16.74
CA PHE A 19 1.33 6.11 -15.55
C PHE A 19 0.13 5.16 -15.58
N ALA A 20 0.26 4.08 -14.81
CA ALA A 20 -0.80 3.12 -14.60
C ALA A 20 -1.05 2.92 -13.10
N ILE A 21 -2.31 2.66 -12.77
CA ILE A 21 -2.77 2.34 -11.41
C ILE A 21 -3.59 1.05 -11.47
N ARG A 22 -3.42 0.19 -10.47
CA ARG A 22 -4.31 -0.94 -10.21
C ARG A 22 -4.90 -0.83 -8.83
N LEU A 23 -6.22 -0.88 -8.76
CA LEU A 23 -6.99 -0.85 -7.54
C LEU A 23 -7.65 -2.21 -7.34
N PHE A 24 -7.31 -2.87 -6.24
CA PHE A 24 -7.81 -4.17 -5.84
C PHE A 24 -8.80 -4.03 -4.69
N TYR A 25 -9.82 -4.86 -4.72
CA TYR A 25 -10.84 -4.91 -3.67
C TYR A 25 -11.50 -6.28 -3.60
N GLN A 26 -12.07 -6.60 -2.44
CA GLN A 26 -12.86 -7.82 -2.24
C GLN A 26 -14.35 -7.55 -2.57
N GLY A 27 -15.00 -8.45 -3.31
CA GLY A 27 -16.45 -8.40 -3.44
C GLY A 27 -17.16 -9.39 -2.50
N PRO A 28 -18.50 -9.39 -2.51
CA PRO A 28 -19.32 -10.12 -1.51
C PRO A 28 -19.26 -11.65 -1.61
N ASP A 29 -18.60 -12.19 -2.62
CA ASP A 29 -18.31 -13.62 -2.82
C ASP A 29 -16.90 -14.02 -2.35
N ASP A 30 -16.23 -13.11 -1.63
CA ASP A 30 -14.83 -13.13 -1.22
C ASP A 30 -13.81 -13.26 -2.37
N LEU A 31 -14.24 -13.15 -3.63
CA LEU A 31 -13.34 -13.08 -4.77
C LEU A 31 -12.71 -11.70 -4.86
N ILE A 32 -11.41 -11.69 -5.15
CA ILE A 32 -10.69 -10.44 -5.38
C ILE A 32 -11.03 -9.94 -6.78
N ARG A 33 -11.25 -8.63 -6.87
CA ARG A 33 -11.47 -7.91 -8.12
C ARG A 33 -10.44 -6.82 -8.25
N TYR A 34 -10.17 -6.39 -9.48
CA TYR A 34 -9.39 -5.19 -9.71
C TYR A 34 -9.89 -4.37 -10.88
N SER A 35 -9.67 -3.07 -10.78
CA SER A 35 -9.83 -2.08 -11.84
C SER A 35 -8.45 -1.54 -12.24
N ALA A 36 -8.28 -1.23 -13.52
CA ALA A 36 -7.06 -0.68 -14.07
C ALA A 36 -7.30 0.72 -14.61
N TYR A 37 -6.44 1.67 -14.24
CA TYR A 37 -6.33 2.97 -14.90
C TYR A 37 -4.99 3.05 -15.63
N ASP A 38 -5.00 3.68 -16.79
CA ASP A 38 -3.82 3.98 -17.60
C ASP A 38 -4.04 5.34 -18.25
N THR A 39 -3.07 6.24 -18.14
CA THR A 39 -3.17 7.59 -18.72
C THR A 39 -3.34 7.57 -20.23
N VAL A 40 -2.86 6.52 -20.91
CA VAL A 40 -3.04 6.35 -22.37
C VAL A 40 -4.51 6.26 -22.75
N PHE A 41 -5.35 5.66 -21.89
CA PHE A 41 -6.79 5.55 -22.11
C PHE A 41 -7.60 6.59 -21.33
N ALA A 42 -6.98 7.25 -20.35
CA ALA A 42 -7.57 8.23 -19.45
C ALA A 42 -8.89 7.77 -18.80
N ASN A 43 -9.05 6.46 -18.57
CA ASN A 43 -10.27 5.88 -18.04
C ASN A 43 -10.02 4.59 -17.24
N TRP A 44 -10.90 4.32 -16.29
CA TRP A 44 -10.92 3.05 -15.56
C TRP A 44 -11.49 1.93 -16.43
N SER A 45 -10.82 0.78 -16.39
CA SER A 45 -11.30 -0.45 -17.01
C SER A 45 -12.57 -0.96 -16.31
N ALA A 46 -13.35 -1.78 -17.02
CA ALA A 46 -14.31 -2.63 -16.34
C ALA A 46 -13.58 -3.54 -15.33
N PRO A 47 -14.16 -3.81 -14.15
CA PRO A 47 -13.54 -4.69 -13.17
C PRO A 47 -13.37 -6.11 -13.65
N ARG A 48 -12.25 -6.69 -13.25
CA ARG A 48 -11.89 -8.08 -13.52
C ARG A 48 -11.98 -8.87 -12.24
N VAL A 49 -12.60 -10.04 -12.31
CA VAL A 49 -12.68 -10.99 -11.19
C VAL A 49 -11.49 -11.94 -11.29
N LEU A 50 -10.75 -12.09 -10.20
CA LEU A 50 -9.66 -13.05 -10.12
C LEU A 50 -10.21 -14.42 -9.71
N SER A 51 -9.57 -15.49 -10.19
CA SER A 51 -9.92 -16.88 -9.83
C SER A 51 -9.40 -17.29 -8.45
N VAL A 52 -9.08 -16.33 -7.58
CA VAL A 52 -8.62 -16.54 -6.21
C VAL A 52 -9.64 -16.04 -5.21
N LYS A 53 -9.75 -16.78 -4.11
CA LYS A 53 -10.65 -16.47 -3.00
C LYS A 53 -9.83 -16.12 -1.78
N ALA A 54 -10.11 -14.96 -1.21
CA ALA A 54 -9.47 -14.56 0.03
C ALA A 54 -10.34 -14.95 1.24
N SER A 55 -9.74 -14.92 2.44
CA SER A 55 -10.52 -14.92 3.68
C SER A 55 -11.48 -13.72 3.68
N SER A 56 -12.67 -13.88 4.24
CA SER A 56 -13.63 -12.77 4.37
C SER A 56 -13.02 -11.65 5.22
N ASN A 57 -13.18 -10.40 4.80
CA ASN A 57 -12.58 -9.21 5.43
C ASN A 57 -11.05 -9.28 5.60
N THR A 58 -10.34 -10.00 4.72
CA THR A 58 -8.87 -10.05 4.74
C THR A 58 -8.26 -8.67 4.46
N SER A 59 -7.05 -8.39 4.93
CA SER A 59 -6.24 -7.30 4.39
C SER A 59 -5.73 -7.64 2.98
N LEU A 60 -5.75 -6.66 2.09
CA LEU A 60 -5.06 -6.71 0.80
C LEU A 60 -3.83 -5.80 0.87
N SER A 61 -2.75 -6.18 0.18
CA SER A 61 -1.58 -5.32 0.02
C SER A 61 -0.96 -5.53 -1.36
N THR A 62 -0.36 -4.50 -1.93
CA THR A 62 0.19 -4.54 -3.29
C THR A 62 1.50 -3.80 -3.39
N SER A 63 2.37 -4.22 -4.31
CA SER A 63 3.61 -3.52 -4.64
C SER A 63 4.03 -3.79 -6.10
N ILE A 64 5.06 -3.08 -6.56
CA ILE A 64 5.71 -3.29 -7.84
C ILE A 64 7.11 -3.84 -7.63
N ILE A 65 7.48 -4.85 -8.42
CA ILE A 65 8.86 -5.24 -8.68
C ILE A 65 9.28 -4.58 -9.98
N TRP A 66 10.49 -4.02 -10.05
CA TRP A 66 11.07 -3.57 -11.32
C TRP A 66 12.11 -4.58 -11.81
N TRP A 67 12.02 -4.93 -13.09
CA TRP A 67 12.96 -5.80 -13.78
C TRP A 67 13.73 -5.05 -14.85
N GLU A 68 15.02 -5.32 -14.90
CA GLU A 68 15.87 -4.89 -16.01
C GLU A 68 15.68 -5.85 -17.19
N PRO A 69 15.49 -5.35 -18.41
CA PRO A 69 15.44 -6.20 -19.59
C PRO A 69 16.83 -6.74 -19.96
N ASP A 70 16.88 -7.95 -20.51
CA ASP A 70 18.14 -8.56 -21.02
C ASP A 70 18.68 -7.86 -22.28
N VAL A 71 17.86 -7.01 -22.92
CA VAL A 71 18.21 -6.26 -24.12
C VAL A 71 18.63 -4.85 -23.74
N VAL A 72 19.86 -4.51 -24.11
CA VAL A 72 20.41 -3.15 -23.98
C VAL A 72 19.47 -2.15 -24.66
N ASP A 73 19.21 -1.01 -24.00
CA ASP A 73 18.34 0.09 -24.42
C ASP A 73 16.82 -0.11 -24.24
N LEU A 74 16.35 -1.22 -23.67
CA LEU A 74 14.96 -1.33 -23.23
C LEU A 74 14.77 -0.72 -21.84
N ASN A 75 13.60 -0.10 -21.62
CA ASN A 75 13.25 0.44 -20.31
C ASN A 75 12.96 -0.69 -19.32
N PRO A 76 13.26 -0.49 -18.02
CA PRO A 76 12.76 -1.35 -16.96
C PRO A 76 11.26 -1.56 -17.07
N TYR A 77 10.80 -2.77 -16.76
CA TYR A 77 9.38 -3.10 -16.80
C TYR A 77 8.88 -3.53 -15.41
N PRO A 78 7.64 -3.18 -15.07
CA PRO A 78 7.06 -3.48 -13.77
C PRO A 78 6.44 -4.89 -13.77
N GLN A 79 6.54 -5.57 -12.64
CA GLN A 79 5.73 -6.72 -12.29
C GLN A 79 4.92 -6.38 -11.04
N MET A 80 3.60 -6.46 -11.15
CA MET A 80 2.71 -6.16 -10.04
C MET A 80 2.60 -7.35 -9.11
N GLN A 81 2.50 -7.08 -7.82
CA GLN A 81 2.35 -8.05 -6.76
C GLN A 81 1.12 -7.71 -5.93
N LEU A 82 0.29 -8.71 -5.67
CA LEU A 82 -0.84 -8.66 -4.74
C LEU A 82 -0.64 -9.74 -3.69
N PHE A 83 -0.79 -9.37 -2.43
CA PHE A 83 -0.72 -10.25 -1.27
C PHE A 83 -2.01 -10.16 -0.46
N PHE A 84 -2.47 -11.30 0.04
CA PHE A 84 -3.70 -11.42 0.81
C PHE A 84 -3.66 -12.67 1.68
N ARG A 85 -4.54 -12.75 2.68
CA ARG A 85 -4.73 -14.00 3.43
C ARG A 85 -5.76 -14.87 2.70
N GLY A 86 -5.33 -16.02 2.20
CA GLY A 86 -6.21 -16.97 1.51
C GLY A 86 -7.19 -17.67 2.44
N THR A 87 -8.10 -18.48 1.89
CA THR A 87 -9.05 -19.27 2.69
C THR A 87 -8.38 -20.36 3.51
N SER A 88 -7.15 -20.72 3.17
CA SER A 88 -6.29 -21.63 3.94
C SER A 88 -5.75 -21.02 5.23
N GLY A 89 -5.94 -19.71 5.43
CA GLY A 89 -5.38 -18.93 6.52
C GLY A 89 -3.91 -18.52 6.33
N LYS A 90 -3.30 -18.89 5.19
CA LYS A 90 -1.93 -18.54 4.84
C LYS A 90 -1.90 -17.26 3.99
N ILE A 91 -0.73 -16.61 3.95
CA ILE A 91 -0.47 -15.56 2.96
C ILE A 91 -0.37 -16.22 1.58
N GLU A 92 -1.18 -15.70 0.65
CA GLU A 92 -1.18 -16.06 -0.75
C GLU A 92 -0.83 -14.83 -1.60
N GLY A 93 -0.51 -15.04 -2.87
CA GLY A 93 -0.22 -13.93 -3.76
C GLY A 93 -0.55 -14.19 -5.22
N GLN A 94 -0.77 -13.10 -5.94
CA GLN A 94 -0.92 -13.05 -7.38
C GLN A 94 0.06 -12.03 -7.94
N ASN A 95 0.64 -12.32 -9.10
CA ASN A 95 1.50 -11.39 -9.80
C ASN A 95 1.15 -11.27 -11.29
N TRP A 96 1.46 -10.11 -11.86
CA TRP A 96 1.22 -9.81 -13.27
C TRP A 96 2.52 -9.32 -13.89
N ARG A 97 2.97 -10.04 -14.91
CA ARG A 97 4.08 -9.66 -15.79
C ARG A 97 3.51 -9.14 -17.10
N ASP A 98 4.32 -8.39 -17.84
CA ASP A 98 3.93 -7.97 -19.18
C ASP A 98 3.63 -9.17 -20.08
N GLY A 99 2.60 -9.06 -20.91
CA GLY A 99 2.08 -10.15 -21.74
C GLY A 99 1.40 -11.31 -20.98
N GLY A 100 1.26 -11.23 -19.66
CA GLY A 100 0.61 -12.26 -18.84
C GLY A 100 -0.93 -12.29 -18.97
N PRO A 101 -1.60 -13.31 -18.42
CA PRO A 101 -3.05 -13.38 -18.39
C PRO A 101 -3.62 -12.24 -17.55
N ALA A 102 -4.82 -11.78 -17.93
CA ALA A 102 -5.56 -10.75 -17.21
C ALA A 102 -5.76 -11.07 -15.72
N THR A 103 -5.88 -12.34 -15.36
CA THR A 103 -6.09 -12.81 -13.99
C THR A 103 -4.81 -12.95 -13.18
N GLY A 104 -3.64 -12.75 -13.79
CA GLY A 104 -2.35 -12.93 -13.13
C GLY A 104 -1.93 -14.39 -13.01
N PHE A 105 -0.75 -14.59 -12.44
CA PHE A 105 -0.18 -15.87 -12.07
C PHE A 105 -0.10 -16.00 -10.55
N SER A 106 -0.15 -17.22 -10.04
CA SER A 106 0.17 -17.48 -8.64
C SER A 106 1.58 -16.99 -8.33
N ASP A 107 1.71 -16.22 -7.26
CA ASP A 107 3.02 -15.76 -6.79
C ASP A 107 3.78 -16.86 -6.04
N SER A 108 5.12 -16.82 -6.07
CA SER A 108 5.94 -17.85 -5.42
C SER A 108 5.86 -17.82 -3.89
N ILE A 109 5.27 -16.78 -3.29
CA ILE A 109 5.05 -16.69 -1.85
C ILE A 109 4.20 -17.85 -1.32
N VAL A 110 3.31 -18.41 -2.16
CA VAL A 110 2.44 -19.55 -1.80
C VAL A 110 3.23 -20.80 -1.41
N ASN A 111 4.48 -20.92 -1.88
CA ASN A 111 5.35 -22.06 -1.57
C ASN A 111 5.94 -22.00 -0.17
N ALA A 112 5.97 -20.83 0.47
CA ALA A 112 6.63 -20.61 1.76
C ALA A 112 5.69 -20.74 2.97
N SER A 113 4.37 -20.86 2.76
CA SER A 113 3.37 -21.19 3.80
C SER A 113 3.36 -20.30 5.05
N PHE A 114 3.54 -18.99 4.91
CA PHE A 114 3.42 -18.05 6.03
C PHE A 114 1.99 -17.97 6.56
N THR A 115 1.82 -17.98 7.88
CA THR A 115 0.51 -17.98 8.56
C THR A 115 0.43 -16.77 9.51
N PRO A 116 -0.22 -15.67 9.09
CA PRO A 116 -0.40 -14.50 9.94
C PRO A 116 -1.56 -14.70 10.91
N ALA A 117 -1.72 -13.77 11.87
CA ALA A 117 -2.94 -13.66 12.68
C ALA A 117 -4.20 -13.60 11.79
N ALA A 118 -5.34 -14.03 12.33
CA ALA A 118 -6.58 -14.13 11.54
C ALA A 118 -7.07 -12.78 10.99
N ASP A 119 -6.86 -11.72 11.75
CA ASP A 119 -7.22 -10.32 11.50
C ASP A 119 -6.00 -9.45 11.16
N SER A 120 -4.87 -10.09 10.83
CA SER A 120 -3.62 -9.42 10.51
C SER A 120 -3.76 -8.44 9.35
N ARG A 121 -3.24 -7.22 9.55
CA ARG A 121 -3.04 -6.26 8.47
C ARG A 121 -1.79 -6.64 7.68
N LEU A 122 -1.89 -6.53 6.36
CA LEU A 122 -0.77 -6.72 5.45
C LEU A 122 -0.32 -5.36 4.94
N ALA A 123 0.99 -5.16 4.85
CA ALA A 123 1.58 -4.00 4.21
C ALA A 123 2.78 -4.41 3.38
N THR A 124 2.94 -3.84 2.19
CA THR A 124 4.02 -4.23 1.28
C THR A 124 4.60 -2.99 0.63
N TYR A 125 5.93 -2.93 0.64
CA TYR A 125 6.69 -2.12 -0.28
C TYR A 125 7.90 -2.95 -0.70
N TRP A 126 8.00 -3.26 -1.98
CA TRP A 126 8.93 -4.26 -2.49
C TRP A 126 10.37 -3.90 -2.12
N PRO A 127 11.18 -4.83 -1.57
CA PRO A 127 10.96 -6.29 -1.50
C PRO A 127 10.38 -6.84 -0.19
N SER A 128 9.79 -5.99 0.65
CA SER A 128 9.27 -6.37 1.97
C SER A 128 7.75 -6.53 1.97
N THR A 129 7.28 -7.65 2.50
CA THR A 129 5.87 -7.87 2.87
C THR A 129 5.78 -8.04 4.37
N LEU A 130 4.93 -7.28 5.02
CA LEU A 130 4.76 -7.23 6.47
C LEU A 130 3.41 -7.80 6.86
N TYR A 131 3.40 -8.46 8.01
CA TYR A 131 2.18 -8.90 8.68
C TYR A 131 2.36 -8.83 10.20
N GLN A 132 1.26 -8.93 10.93
CA GLN A 132 1.23 -9.00 12.39
C GLN A 132 0.87 -10.41 12.87
N ASP A 133 1.57 -10.87 13.91
CA ASP A 133 1.16 -12.03 14.70
C ASP A 133 0.12 -11.66 15.77
N ASP A 134 -0.46 -12.67 16.43
CA ASP A 134 -1.51 -12.50 17.45
C ASP A 134 -1.05 -11.67 18.66
N ASP A 135 0.26 -11.63 18.95
CA ASP A 135 0.85 -10.81 20.00
C ASP A 135 1.16 -9.37 19.56
N GLY A 136 0.81 -9.02 18.32
CA GLY A 136 1.04 -7.71 17.72
C GLY A 136 2.48 -7.50 17.23
N SER A 137 3.36 -8.51 17.32
CA SER A 137 4.70 -8.44 16.73
C SER A 137 4.61 -8.30 15.21
N VAL A 138 5.42 -7.40 14.65
CA VAL A 138 5.47 -7.18 13.20
C VAL A 138 6.55 -8.09 12.60
N GLN A 139 6.12 -8.95 11.70
CA GLN A 139 6.95 -9.88 10.94
C GLN A 139 7.18 -9.34 9.53
N GLU A 140 8.39 -9.58 9.01
CA GLU A 140 8.77 -9.29 7.63
C GLU A 140 9.05 -10.57 6.87
N ILE A 141 8.39 -10.72 5.73
CA ILE A 141 8.75 -11.63 4.65
C ILE A 141 9.52 -10.81 3.60
N PHE A 142 10.82 -11.09 3.48
CA PHE A 142 11.70 -10.40 2.54
C PHE A 142 11.94 -11.27 1.30
N PHE A 143 11.81 -10.70 0.10
CA PHE A 143 12.23 -11.37 -1.13
C PHE A 143 13.70 -11.09 -1.43
N ASN A 144 14.53 -12.13 -1.47
CA ASN A 144 15.92 -12.01 -1.84
C ASN A 144 16.10 -12.19 -3.36
N LEU A 145 16.38 -11.10 -4.06
CA LEU A 145 16.63 -11.10 -5.51
C LEU A 145 17.86 -11.94 -5.90
N THR A 146 18.93 -11.93 -5.09
CA THR A 146 20.17 -12.66 -5.37
C THR A 146 19.97 -14.18 -5.31
N ASN A 147 19.22 -14.65 -4.30
CA ASN A 147 18.97 -16.08 -4.11
C ASN A 147 17.68 -16.57 -4.81
N GLY A 148 16.88 -15.64 -5.35
CA GLY A 148 15.65 -15.94 -6.08
C GLY A 148 14.55 -16.56 -5.20
N GLY A 149 14.16 -15.90 -4.11
CA GLY A 149 13.03 -16.39 -3.31
C GLY A 149 12.70 -15.62 -2.04
N TYR A 150 11.48 -15.86 -1.55
CA TYR A 150 11.03 -15.41 -0.23
C TYR A 150 11.82 -16.10 0.87
N GLN A 151 12.34 -15.30 1.80
CA GLN A 151 13.07 -15.78 2.97
C GLN A 151 12.08 -16.13 4.10
N THR A 152 12.55 -16.90 5.08
CA THR A 152 11.82 -17.10 6.35
C THR A 152 11.44 -15.76 6.96
N ALA A 153 10.22 -15.67 7.51
CA ALA A 153 9.76 -14.47 8.16
C ALA A 153 10.64 -14.12 9.37
N THR A 154 10.97 -12.83 9.52
CA THR A 154 11.78 -12.32 10.63
C THR A 154 11.09 -11.17 11.34
N SER A 155 11.16 -11.14 12.66
CA SER A 155 10.59 -10.03 13.44
C SER A 155 11.38 -8.74 13.21
N LEU A 156 10.66 -7.62 13.02
CA LEU A 156 11.25 -6.29 12.95
C LEU A 156 11.60 -5.71 14.34
N SER A 157 11.44 -6.48 15.42
CA SER A 157 11.63 -6.01 16.81
C SER A 157 10.74 -4.81 17.17
N VAL A 158 9.61 -4.67 16.49
CA VAL A 158 8.55 -3.72 16.82
C VAL A 158 7.24 -4.48 17.06
N SER A 159 6.42 -3.94 17.95
CA SER A 159 5.14 -4.51 18.33
C SER A 159 4.07 -3.42 18.29
N GLY A 160 3.09 -3.64 17.43
CA GLY A 160 1.87 -2.86 17.32
C GLY A 160 0.71 -3.49 18.07
N THR A 161 -0.47 -2.91 17.95
CA THR A 161 -1.72 -3.57 18.36
C THR A 161 -2.06 -4.66 17.34
N ALA A 162 -2.46 -5.85 17.79
CA ALA A 162 -3.00 -6.88 16.91
C ALA A 162 -4.15 -6.31 16.05
N ALA A 163 -4.21 -6.68 14.77
CA ALA A 163 -5.12 -6.12 13.75
C ALA A 163 -5.03 -4.60 13.50
N GLY A 164 -4.09 -3.92 14.15
CA GLY A 164 -3.95 -2.47 14.08
C GLY A 164 -3.38 -1.99 12.74
N PRO A 165 -3.54 -0.69 12.42
CA PRO A 165 -2.96 -0.09 11.23
C PRO A 165 -1.48 -0.43 11.04
N LEU A 166 -1.16 -0.86 9.82
CA LEU A 166 0.19 -1.21 9.37
C LEU A 166 0.38 -0.70 7.94
N ILE A 167 1.48 0.03 7.71
CA ILE A 167 1.82 0.64 6.43
C ILE A 167 3.31 0.43 6.15
N ALA A 168 3.64 0.17 4.89
CA ALA A 168 5.00 0.06 4.39
C ALA A 168 5.22 1.10 3.28
N LEU A 169 6.31 1.86 3.38
CA LEU A 169 6.66 2.95 2.46
C LEU A 169 8.17 2.96 2.19
N PRO A 170 8.62 3.60 1.09
CA PRO A 170 10.03 3.92 0.89
C PRO A 170 10.50 4.96 1.91
N LEU A 171 11.80 4.97 2.20
CA LEU A 171 12.45 6.00 3.01
C LEU A 171 13.13 7.04 2.12
N THR A 172 13.59 6.65 0.93
CA THR A 172 14.21 7.54 -0.06
C THR A 172 13.56 7.38 -1.44
N PRO A 173 13.69 8.37 -2.35
CA PRO A 173 13.17 8.25 -3.71
C PRO A 173 13.73 7.05 -4.47
N SER A 174 15.02 6.77 -4.29
CA SER A 174 15.74 5.64 -4.92
C SER A 174 15.82 4.42 -4.00
N HIS A 175 14.64 3.95 -3.56
CA HIS A 175 14.47 2.83 -2.62
C HIS A 175 15.36 1.62 -2.91
N ASN A 176 16.29 1.29 -2.02
CA ASN A 176 17.28 0.26 -2.30
C ASN A 176 17.47 -0.74 -1.14
N GLY A 177 17.83 -1.97 -1.50
CA GLY A 177 18.28 -3.01 -0.57
C GLY A 177 17.19 -3.40 0.42
N ARG A 178 17.49 -3.21 1.70
CA ARG A 178 16.57 -3.49 2.82
C ARG A 178 15.93 -2.23 3.39
N GLU A 179 16.02 -1.10 2.70
CA GLU A 179 15.39 0.13 3.15
C GLU A 179 13.90 -0.11 3.40
N LEU A 180 13.34 0.46 4.47
CA LEU A 180 11.91 0.37 4.73
C LEU A 180 11.48 1.41 5.75
N ARG A 181 10.37 2.10 5.48
CA ARG A 181 9.61 2.85 6.49
C ARG A 181 8.36 2.05 6.84
N VAL A 182 8.14 1.83 8.13
CA VAL A 182 6.96 1.16 8.67
C VAL A 182 6.23 2.12 9.58
N LEU A 183 4.94 2.37 9.28
CA LEU A 183 4.05 3.08 10.18
C LEU A 183 3.11 2.07 10.81
N TYR A 184 3.05 2.04 12.14
CA TYR A 184 2.28 1.05 12.88
C TYR A 184 1.64 1.67 14.12
N ARG A 185 0.45 1.18 14.48
CA ARG A 185 -0.27 1.64 15.68
C ARG A 185 0.10 0.78 16.89
N ARG A 186 0.26 1.39 18.07
CA ARG A 186 0.45 0.67 19.35
C ARG A 186 -0.78 0.76 20.26
N THR A 187 -0.73 0.03 21.36
CA THR A 187 -1.82 -0.11 22.34
C THR A 187 -2.13 1.18 23.11
N ASP A 188 -1.25 2.18 23.05
CA ASP A 188 -1.52 3.53 23.58
C ASP A 188 -2.38 4.38 22.62
N GLY A 189 -2.81 3.81 21.49
CA GLY A 189 -3.66 4.45 20.52
C GLY A 189 -2.91 5.35 19.53
N LYS A 190 -1.59 5.38 19.56
CA LYS A 190 -0.77 6.27 18.73
C LYS A 190 -0.07 5.52 17.62
N MET A 191 0.25 6.25 16.56
CA MET A 191 1.11 5.77 15.48
C MET A 191 2.58 5.94 15.85
N TYR A 192 3.39 5.02 15.36
CA TYR A 192 4.84 4.98 15.50
C TYR A 192 5.48 4.73 14.15
N GLU A 193 6.71 5.21 13.98
CA GLU A 193 7.52 5.04 12.78
C GLU A 193 8.76 4.20 13.12
N PHE A 194 9.00 3.18 12.33
CA PHE A 194 10.24 2.42 12.31
C PHE A 194 10.88 2.55 10.94
N ASN A 195 12.14 3.01 10.90
CA ASN A 195 12.90 3.16 9.67
C ASN A 195 14.14 2.28 9.67
N ARG A 196 14.38 1.63 8.55
CA ARG A 196 15.57 0.84 8.27
C ARG A 196 16.22 1.37 7.00
N ASN A 197 17.56 1.50 7.02
CA ASN A 197 18.31 1.92 5.84
C ASN A 197 18.53 0.76 4.85
N SER A 198 19.12 1.05 3.70
CA SER A 198 19.41 0.07 2.65
C SER A 198 20.29 -1.11 3.09
N GLY A 199 21.16 -0.89 4.09
CA GLY A 199 21.99 -1.93 4.71
C GLY A 199 21.26 -2.83 5.72
N GLY A 200 19.99 -2.54 6.02
CA GLY A 200 19.20 -3.30 6.99
C GLY A 200 19.41 -2.88 8.45
N THR A 201 20.13 -1.79 8.71
CA THR A 201 20.29 -1.24 10.06
C THR A 201 19.17 -0.27 10.37
N THR A 202 18.64 -0.30 11.59
CA THR A 202 17.67 0.68 12.08
C THR A 202 18.27 2.08 11.92
N ALA A 203 17.63 2.92 11.09
CA ALA A 203 18.06 4.27 10.79
C ALA A 203 17.50 5.26 11.82
N SER A 204 16.22 5.10 12.17
CA SER A 204 15.55 5.85 13.21
C SER A 204 14.27 5.12 13.64
N SER A 205 13.82 5.38 14.86
CA SER A 205 12.44 5.16 15.26
C SER A 205 11.90 6.48 15.78
N SER A 206 10.74 6.90 15.26
CA SER A 206 10.08 8.04 15.89
C SER A 206 9.54 7.59 17.25
N GLY A 207 9.49 8.52 18.20
CA GLY A 207 8.58 8.36 19.33
C GLY A 207 7.12 8.27 18.85
N ALA A 208 6.19 8.19 19.80
CA ALA A 208 4.77 8.24 19.49
C ALA A 208 4.45 9.54 18.73
N MET A 209 3.72 9.44 17.62
CA MET A 209 3.20 10.59 16.90
C MET A 209 2.22 11.38 17.79
N PRO A 210 2.06 12.70 17.62
CA PRO A 210 1.29 13.55 18.54
C PRO A 210 -0.24 13.40 18.41
N PHE A 211 -0.72 12.41 17.67
CA PHE A 211 -2.13 12.15 17.40
C PHE A 211 -2.52 10.69 17.67
N SER A 212 -3.80 10.46 17.92
CA SER A 212 -4.37 9.14 18.15
C SER A 212 -5.12 8.64 16.92
N VAL A 213 -5.04 7.35 16.68
CA VAL A 213 -5.75 6.63 15.62
C VAL A 213 -6.61 5.56 16.28
N PRO A 214 -7.88 5.35 15.88
CA PRO A 214 -8.69 4.23 16.39
C PRO A 214 -8.11 2.85 16.05
N ASP A 215 -8.43 1.81 16.84
CA ASP A 215 -7.90 0.44 16.64
C ASP A 215 -8.22 -0.12 15.25
N GLU A 216 -9.46 0.04 14.80
CA GLU A 216 -9.96 -0.52 13.53
C GLU A 216 -10.03 0.50 12.39
N ALA A 217 -9.35 1.64 12.54
CA ALA A 217 -9.39 2.71 11.55
C ALA A 217 -8.95 2.20 10.17
N GLY A 218 -9.71 2.54 9.13
CA GLY A 218 -9.19 2.46 7.76
C GLY A 218 -8.04 3.44 7.62
N VAL A 219 -6.86 2.95 7.27
CA VAL A 219 -5.63 3.76 7.15
C VAL A 219 -5.03 3.60 5.77
N GLY A 220 -4.67 4.72 5.16
CA GLY A 220 -3.99 4.78 3.87
C GLY A 220 -2.85 5.79 3.93
N ALA A 221 -1.78 5.53 3.19
CA ALA A 221 -0.64 6.44 3.16
C ALA A 221 0.03 6.42 1.78
N PHE A 222 0.67 7.53 1.42
CA PHE A 222 1.52 7.58 0.25
C PHE A 222 2.76 8.43 0.47
N ALA A 223 3.80 8.17 -0.32
CA ALA A 223 4.98 9.01 -0.40
C ALA A 223 5.18 9.54 -1.84
N THR A 224 5.55 10.82 -1.94
CA THR A 224 5.94 11.48 -3.19
C THR A 224 7.33 12.10 -3.03
N ALA A 225 8.12 12.10 -4.11
CA ALA A 225 9.43 12.73 -4.07
C ALA A 225 9.32 14.26 -4.17
N ASN A 226 10.22 14.95 -3.50
CA ASN A 226 10.41 16.38 -3.63
C ASN A 226 11.55 16.66 -4.63
N SER A 227 11.67 17.91 -5.08
CA SER A 227 12.73 18.30 -6.03
C SER A 227 14.15 18.23 -5.46
N ASP A 228 14.28 18.09 -4.14
CA ASP A 228 15.54 18.02 -3.38
C ASP A 228 15.90 16.60 -2.91
N ASP A 229 15.31 15.57 -3.54
CA ASP A 229 15.54 14.14 -3.23
C ASP A 229 15.06 13.70 -1.83
N THR A 230 14.23 14.53 -1.17
CA THR A 230 13.49 14.13 0.03
C THR A 230 12.10 13.55 -0.33
N LEU A 231 11.42 12.94 0.64
CA LEU A 231 10.05 12.45 0.47
C LEU A 231 9.08 13.28 1.30
N THR A 232 7.96 13.64 0.69
CA THR A 232 6.76 14.02 1.44
C THR A 232 5.89 12.78 1.63
N THR A 233 5.56 12.46 2.89
CA THR A 233 4.68 11.34 3.25
C THR A 233 3.37 11.86 3.80
N TYR A 234 2.25 11.34 3.31
CA TYR A 234 0.91 11.58 3.84
C TYR A 234 0.40 10.30 4.51
N LEU A 235 -0.26 10.47 5.65
CA LEU A 235 -1.00 9.43 6.35
C LEU A 235 -2.43 9.92 6.56
N LEU A 236 -3.38 9.08 6.19
CA LEU A 236 -4.81 9.33 6.32
C LEU A 236 -5.44 8.22 7.15
N TRP A 237 -6.38 8.58 8.01
CA TRP A 237 -7.18 7.59 8.73
C TRP A 237 -8.63 8.03 8.89
N GLN A 238 -9.54 7.06 8.91
CA GLN A 238 -10.91 7.31 9.31
C GLN A 238 -11.01 7.36 10.83
N ASP A 239 -11.40 8.52 11.37
CA ASP A 239 -11.75 8.66 12.78
C ASP A 239 -13.19 8.18 12.99
N THR A 240 -13.32 6.88 13.24
CA THR A 240 -14.61 6.22 13.51
C THR A 240 -15.27 6.74 14.79
N SER A 241 -14.51 7.35 15.71
CA SER A 241 -15.04 7.97 16.93
C SER A 241 -15.66 9.35 16.68
N ASN A 242 -15.37 9.96 15.53
CA ASN A 242 -15.85 11.28 15.14
C ASN A 242 -16.59 11.23 13.79
N ASN A 243 -17.74 10.56 13.78
CA ASN A 243 -18.64 10.42 12.63
C ASN A 243 -17.98 9.88 11.34
N GLY A 244 -16.84 9.20 11.43
CA GLY A 244 -16.14 8.66 10.27
C GLY A 244 -15.39 9.71 9.45
N THR A 245 -15.05 10.86 10.05
CA THR A 245 -14.27 11.92 9.42
C THR A 245 -12.88 11.40 9.05
N VAL A 246 -12.41 11.64 7.83
CA VAL A 246 -11.03 11.33 7.43
C VAL A 246 -10.09 12.42 7.92
N GLN A 247 -9.11 12.03 8.74
CA GLN A 247 -8.03 12.86 9.24
C GLN A 247 -6.80 12.70 8.35
N ILE A 248 -6.03 13.77 8.20
CA ILE A 248 -4.87 13.86 7.30
C ILE A 248 -3.71 14.47 8.07
N VAL A 249 -2.57 13.80 8.04
CA VAL A 249 -1.29 14.30 8.54
C VAL A 249 -0.22 14.08 7.50
N TRP A 250 0.85 14.87 7.55
CA TRP A 250 1.94 14.75 6.60
C TRP A 250 3.30 15.12 7.21
N GLN A 251 4.36 14.62 6.60
CA GLN A 251 5.74 14.97 6.87
C GLN A 251 6.40 15.32 5.54
N ASP A 252 6.97 16.52 5.41
CA ASP A 252 7.49 17.07 4.16
C ASP A 252 9.02 16.91 4.01
N GLY A 253 9.58 15.83 4.56
CA GLY A 253 11.03 15.58 4.53
C GLY A 253 11.86 16.52 5.42
N SER A 254 11.23 17.51 6.06
CA SER A 254 11.88 18.44 7.00
C SER A 254 12.06 17.81 8.40
N SER A 255 12.94 18.43 9.20
CA SER A 255 13.13 18.06 10.62
C SER A 255 11.94 18.42 11.52
N ASP A 256 10.91 19.09 11.01
CA ASP A 256 9.84 19.69 11.80
C ASP A 256 8.77 18.67 12.26
N GLY A 257 8.94 17.39 11.90
CA GLY A 257 8.06 16.30 12.31
C GLY A 257 6.75 16.23 11.53
N TRP A 258 5.78 15.50 12.08
CA TRP A 258 4.46 15.31 11.48
C TRP A 258 3.56 16.53 11.73
N LYS A 259 2.88 17.00 10.67
CA LYS A 259 1.97 18.15 10.65
C LYS A 259 0.50 17.68 10.57
N GLY A 260 -0.43 18.51 11.05
CA GLY A 260 -1.85 18.18 11.16
C GLY A 260 -2.26 17.77 12.59
N PRO A 261 -3.39 17.07 12.79
CA PRO A 261 -4.32 16.60 11.76
C PRO A 261 -5.17 17.73 11.15
N VAL A 262 -5.51 17.57 9.88
CA VAL A 262 -6.50 18.39 9.15
C VAL A 262 -7.53 17.48 8.48
N THR A 263 -8.61 18.07 7.99
CA THR A 263 -9.68 17.38 7.25
C THR A 263 -9.93 18.08 5.92
N ASP A 264 -10.54 17.40 4.96
CA ASP A 264 -10.94 17.99 3.66
C ASP A 264 -12.31 17.47 3.24
N SER A 265 -13.16 18.36 2.73
CA SER A 265 -14.52 18.06 2.29
C SER A 265 -14.61 17.02 1.16
N VAL A 266 -13.53 16.77 0.41
CA VAL A 266 -13.55 15.70 -0.61
C VAL A 266 -13.80 14.31 0.01
N PHE A 267 -13.53 14.14 1.31
CA PHE A 267 -13.75 12.92 2.07
C PHE A 267 -15.13 12.84 2.73
N ASP A 268 -15.96 13.87 2.61
CA ASP A 268 -17.29 13.88 3.21
C ASP A 268 -18.17 12.77 2.63
N GLY A 269 -18.98 12.15 3.50
CA GLY A 269 -19.87 11.05 3.14
C GLY A 269 -19.18 9.70 3.00
N ALA A 270 -17.90 9.57 3.39
CA ALA A 270 -17.25 8.27 3.53
C ALA A 270 -18.11 7.31 4.36
N ASP A 271 -18.26 6.08 3.88
CA ASP A 271 -18.93 5.02 4.63
C ASP A 271 -18.20 4.83 5.97
N ASN A 272 -18.94 4.60 7.06
CA ASN A 272 -18.36 4.41 8.39
C ASN A 272 -18.75 3.02 8.92
N PRO A 273 -17.85 2.02 8.90
CA PRO A 273 -16.43 2.10 8.54
C PRO A 273 -16.14 2.03 7.02
N THR A 274 -14.99 2.57 6.61
CA THR A 274 -14.39 2.36 5.28
C THR A 274 -12.88 2.13 5.38
N GLN A 275 -12.33 1.38 4.43
CA GLN A 275 -10.89 1.23 4.26
C GLN A 275 -10.35 2.35 3.35
N LEU A 276 -9.10 2.73 3.58
CA LEU A 276 -8.38 3.72 2.77
C LEU A 276 -7.21 3.01 2.06
N ALA A 277 -7.03 3.24 0.76
CA ALA A 277 -5.83 2.82 0.04
C ALA A 277 -5.29 3.99 -0.76
N CYS A 278 -3.99 4.27 -0.64
CA CYS A 278 -3.34 5.39 -1.33
C CYS A 278 -2.16 4.89 -2.16
N VAL A 279 -1.94 5.52 -3.31
CA VAL A 279 -0.91 5.12 -4.27
C VAL A 279 0.43 5.72 -3.88
N THR A 280 1.36 4.85 -3.50
CA THR A 280 2.80 5.14 -3.67
C THR A 280 3.24 4.49 -4.97
N ALA A 281 3.89 5.26 -5.85
CA ALA A 281 4.44 4.69 -7.07
C ALA A 281 5.52 3.65 -6.73
N GLY A 282 5.60 2.56 -7.48
CA GLY A 282 6.69 1.61 -7.32
C GLY A 282 8.03 2.24 -7.66
N SER A 283 9.00 2.15 -6.75
CA SER A 283 10.38 2.55 -6.99
C SER A 283 11.37 1.42 -6.66
N SER A 284 12.58 1.51 -7.20
CA SER A 284 13.66 0.54 -6.99
C SER A 284 15.01 1.21 -7.26
N GLY A 285 16.01 0.91 -6.45
CA GLY A 285 17.44 1.14 -6.69
C GLY A 285 18.22 -0.17 -6.79
N GLY A 286 17.50 -1.30 -6.94
CA GLY A 286 18.02 -2.66 -7.00
C GLY A 286 18.22 -3.16 -8.42
N ALA A 287 17.53 -4.26 -8.79
CA ALA A 287 17.67 -4.93 -10.09
C ALA A 287 17.49 -3.97 -11.27
N ALA A 288 16.56 -3.03 -11.14
CA ALA A 288 16.42 -1.87 -12.00
C ALA A 288 16.40 -0.60 -11.18
N VAL A 289 16.97 0.48 -11.72
CA VAL A 289 16.98 1.80 -11.07
C VAL A 289 15.81 2.64 -11.59
N VAL A 290 14.75 2.71 -10.80
CA VAL A 290 13.53 3.47 -11.07
C VAL A 290 13.16 4.28 -9.83
N PRO A 291 13.54 5.57 -9.73
CA PRO A 291 13.24 6.38 -8.56
C PRO A 291 11.78 6.86 -8.54
N LEU A 292 11.29 7.20 -7.34
CA LEU A 292 10.11 8.05 -7.22
C LEU A 292 10.35 9.40 -7.90
N GLN A 293 9.36 9.92 -8.61
CA GLN A 293 9.45 11.21 -9.29
C GLN A 293 8.74 12.30 -8.49
N ALA A 294 9.26 13.52 -8.57
CA ALA A 294 8.63 14.70 -8.00
C ALA A 294 7.43 15.17 -8.86
N LYS A 295 6.38 14.35 -8.84
CA LYS A 295 5.13 14.53 -9.58
C LYS A 295 3.95 14.05 -8.74
N ASP A 296 2.92 14.86 -8.71
CA ASP A 296 1.77 14.63 -7.82
C ASP A 296 0.58 13.93 -8.49
N ASP A 297 0.59 13.75 -9.80
CA ASP A 297 -0.48 13.13 -10.61
C ASP A 297 -0.91 11.71 -10.15
N MET A 298 -0.03 11.01 -9.44
CA MET A 298 -0.28 9.69 -8.86
C MET A 298 -0.67 9.70 -7.39
N ASN A 299 -0.69 10.85 -6.70
CA ASN A 299 -1.04 10.95 -5.27
C ASN A 299 -2.55 10.76 -5.06
N ARG A 300 -3.03 9.53 -5.24
CA ARG A 300 -4.45 9.19 -5.27
C ARG A 300 -4.81 8.28 -4.13
N CYS A 301 -5.97 8.51 -3.52
CA CYS A 301 -6.53 7.68 -2.47
C CYS A 301 -7.93 7.22 -2.84
N TYR A 302 -8.32 6.06 -2.31
CA TYR A 302 -9.57 5.38 -2.61
C TYR A 302 -10.26 4.93 -1.33
N PHE A 303 -11.58 5.07 -1.31
CA PHE A 303 -12.44 4.71 -0.17
C PHE A 303 -13.88 4.50 -0.63
N GLN A 304 -14.75 4.01 0.25
CA GLN A 304 -16.16 3.77 -0.09
C GLN A 304 -17.06 4.92 0.32
N VAL A 305 -18.03 5.24 -0.55
CA VAL A 305 -19.14 6.16 -0.31
C VAL A 305 -20.40 5.53 -0.89
N GLY A 306 -21.40 5.25 -0.06
CA GLY A 306 -22.64 4.61 -0.46
C GLY A 306 -22.45 3.26 -1.14
N GLY A 307 -21.42 2.50 -0.74
CA GLY A 307 -21.08 1.22 -1.36
C GLY A 307 -20.40 1.32 -2.74
N ALA A 308 -20.04 2.51 -3.21
CA ALA A 308 -19.24 2.72 -4.42
C ALA A 308 -17.81 3.18 -4.07
N LEU A 309 -16.84 2.93 -4.95
CA LEU A 309 -15.46 3.39 -4.74
C LEU A 309 -15.28 4.82 -5.23
N LYS A 310 -14.92 5.72 -4.32
CA LYS A 310 -14.57 7.11 -4.60
C LYS A 310 -13.07 7.24 -4.78
N GLU A 311 -12.66 8.11 -5.70
CA GLU A 311 -11.28 8.46 -5.96
C GLU A 311 -11.04 9.94 -5.61
N VAL A 312 -9.96 10.20 -4.90
CA VAL A 312 -9.48 11.57 -4.63
C VAL A 312 -8.02 11.70 -4.99
N TRP A 313 -7.62 12.92 -5.38
CA TRP A 313 -6.26 13.22 -5.83
C TRP A 313 -5.69 14.42 -5.07
N TYR A 314 -4.51 14.27 -4.48
CA TYR A 314 -3.75 15.40 -3.96
C TYR A 314 -2.84 15.98 -5.05
N ASN A 315 -3.16 17.17 -5.55
CA ASN A 315 -2.49 17.75 -6.71
C ASN A 315 -1.17 18.51 -6.37
N GLY A 316 -0.60 18.29 -5.19
CA GLY A 316 0.55 19.03 -4.67
C GLY A 316 0.17 20.22 -3.78
N SER A 317 -1.08 20.70 -3.85
CA SER A 317 -1.56 21.84 -3.07
C SER A 317 -2.87 21.61 -2.33
N LYS A 318 -3.77 20.82 -2.91
CA LYS A 318 -5.10 20.54 -2.35
C LYS A 318 -5.60 19.17 -2.79
N TRP A 319 -6.58 18.68 -2.07
CA TRP A 319 -7.34 17.51 -2.50
C TRP A 319 -8.40 17.86 -3.54
N VAL A 320 -8.59 16.95 -4.48
CA VAL A 320 -9.50 17.08 -5.61
C VAL A 320 -10.37 15.83 -5.67
N ASP A 321 -11.69 16.03 -5.75
CA ASP A 321 -12.65 14.96 -6.01
C ASP A 321 -12.54 14.52 -7.48
N MET A 322 -12.18 13.25 -7.70
CA MET A 322 -12.07 12.66 -9.04
C MET A 322 -13.33 11.89 -9.45
N GLY A 323 -14.34 11.85 -8.57
CA GLY A 323 -15.56 11.09 -8.75
C GLY A 323 -15.42 9.62 -8.35
N PHE A 324 -16.27 8.79 -8.95
CA PHE A 324 -16.33 7.36 -8.64
C PHE A 324 -15.53 6.54 -9.64
N VAL A 325 -14.76 5.58 -9.13
CA VAL A 325 -14.16 4.52 -9.93
C VAL A 325 -15.29 3.71 -10.54
N LYS A 326 -15.17 3.38 -11.83
CA LYS A 326 -16.19 2.57 -12.51
C LYS A 326 -16.24 1.16 -11.90
N MET A 327 -17.38 0.86 -11.28
CA MET A 327 -17.70 -0.44 -10.67
C MET A 327 -18.96 -1.01 -11.36
N PRO A 328 -19.07 -2.34 -11.54
CA PRO A 328 -20.26 -2.98 -12.11
C PRO A 328 -21.40 -3.05 -11.10
#